data_AF-A0A0S4TU88-F1
#
_entry.id   AF-A0A0S4TU88-F1
#
_cell.length_a   1.000
_cell.length_b   1.000
_cell.length_c   1.000
_cell.angle_alpha   90.00
_cell.angle_beta   90.00
_cell.angle_gamma   90.00
#
_symmetry.space_group_name_H-M   'P 1'
#
loop_
_entity.id
_entity.type
_entity.pdbx_description
1 polymer ?
#
loop_
_entity_poly.entity_id
_entity_poly.type
_entity_poly.pdbx_seq_one_letter_code
_entity_poly.pdbx_strand_id
1 'polypeptide(L)'
;MMMDFYSDLEGLPLFAKPAFGWEDPLSSVLSVSLPLKPRRTRPRQWRGPITHWERGYRSHYCRDKRGIKLGEIQLSPRGEAPLVYSWLAGTLSGVEASLTHARSRVEDAIGFGVRQMALF
;
A
#
# COMPACT_ATOMS: atom_id res chain seq x y z
N MET A 1 -33.84 17.16 74.49
CA MET A 1 -32.52 16.56 74.22
C MET A 1 -32.31 16.63 72.72
N MET A 2 -31.35 17.43 72.28
CA MET A 2 -31.02 17.65 70.87
C MET A 2 -30.63 16.33 70.20
N MET A 3 -31.25 16.03 69.07
CA MET A 3 -30.51 15.63 67.87
C MET A 3 -31.28 16.23 66.70
N ASP A 4 -30.76 17.37 66.24
CA ASP A 4 -31.24 18.05 65.05
C ASP A 4 -31.03 17.17 63.83
N PHE A 5 -32.13 16.93 63.13
CA PHE A 5 -32.15 16.48 61.75
C PHE A 5 -31.42 17.50 60.89
N TYR A 6 -30.40 17.07 60.16
CA TYR A 6 -30.08 17.66 58.88
C TYR A 6 -30.18 16.58 57.81
N SER A 7 -31.26 16.66 57.05
CA SER A 7 -31.30 16.28 55.65
C SER A 7 -30.04 16.81 54.97
N ASP A 8 -29.39 16.03 54.12
CA ASP A 8 -29.50 16.29 52.68
C ASP A 8 -28.64 15.36 51.82
N LEU A 9 -29.07 15.26 50.58
CA LEU A 9 -28.30 14.91 49.38
C LEU A 9 -28.01 13.41 49.07
N GLU A 10 -28.72 13.00 48.01
CA GLU A 10 -28.11 12.48 46.77
C GLU A 10 -27.52 11.06 46.77
N GLY A 11 -28.32 10.14 46.24
CA GLY A 11 -28.11 9.63 44.87
C GLY A 11 -26.70 9.20 44.44
N LEU A 12 -26.53 7.87 44.39
CA LEU A 12 -25.69 7.07 43.47
C LEU A 12 -24.15 7.11 43.66
N PRO A 13 -23.37 6.16 43.09
CA PRO A 13 -23.67 4.82 42.59
C PRO A 13 -22.83 3.70 43.25
N LEU A 14 -23.39 2.49 43.23
CA LEU A 14 -22.75 1.20 43.53
C LEU A 14 -21.68 0.83 42.49
N PHE A 15 -20.55 1.55 42.41
CA PHE A 15 -19.38 0.99 41.73
C PHE A 15 -18.11 1.34 42.50
N ALA A 16 -17.61 0.32 43.20
CA ALA A 16 -16.39 0.33 43.95
C ALA A 16 -15.19 0.79 43.10
N LYS A 17 -14.43 1.75 43.65
CA LYS A 17 -12.98 1.90 43.43
C LYS A 17 -12.30 0.85 44.32
N PRO A 18 -11.18 0.21 43.92
CA PRO A 18 -9.86 0.89 43.97
C PRO A 18 -8.89 0.33 42.88
N ALA A 19 -7.62 0.70 42.73
CA ALA A 19 -6.69 1.57 43.43
C ALA A 19 -5.78 2.17 42.34
N PHE A 20 -5.79 3.49 42.13
CA PHE A 20 -4.81 4.17 41.29
C PHE A 20 -3.84 4.86 42.24
N GLY A 21 -2.70 4.21 42.49
CA GLY A 21 -1.60 4.76 43.28
C GLY A 21 -0.85 5.80 42.44
N TRP A 22 -0.98 7.06 42.85
CA TRP A 22 -0.23 8.18 42.31
C TRP A 22 1.08 8.28 43.10
N GLU A 23 2.18 7.85 42.52
CA GLU A 23 3.51 8.20 43.00
C GLU A 23 4.34 8.65 41.78
N ASP A 24 4.32 9.96 41.52
CA ASP A 24 5.40 10.69 40.86
C ASP A 24 6.13 11.42 42.01
N PRO A 25 7.48 11.54 42.05
CA PRO A 25 8.15 12.31 41.00
C PRO A 25 9.67 12.03 40.76
N LEU A 26 10.18 12.73 39.72
CA LEU A 26 11.58 13.10 39.43
C LEU A 26 12.48 12.09 38.70
N SER A 27 12.59 12.33 37.39
CA SER A 27 13.83 12.48 36.62
C SER A 27 15.01 11.55 36.94
N SER A 28 15.32 10.62 36.04
CA SER A 28 16.66 10.51 35.41
C SER A 28 16.72 9.26 34.52
N VAL A 29 16.98 9.50 33.22
CA VAL A 29 17.75 8.66 32.30
C VAL A 29 17.37 7.17 32.21
N LEU A 30 16.78 6.78 31.08
CA LEU A 30 17.32 5.73 30.21
C LEU A 30 16.59 5.76 28.86
N SER A 31 17.30 6.26 27.86
CA SER A 31 16.96 6.28 26.45
C SER A 31 16.97 4.87 25.86
N VAL A 32 15.86 4.15 25.86
CA VAL A 32 15.66 2.88 25.13
C VAL A 32 14.15 2.73 24.96
N SER A 33 13.50 2.56 23.82
CA SER A 33 13.88 2.37 22.43
C SER A 33 12.63 2.74 21.63
N LEU A 34 12.71 3.72 20.73
CA LEU A 34 11.64 4.00 19.77
C LEU A 34 11.35 2.71 18.98
N PRO A 35 10.09 2.30 18.77
CA PRO A 35 9.79 1.24 17.84
C PRO A 35 10.23 1.75 16.46
N LEU A 36 11.36 1.23 15.98
CA LEU A 36 11.83 1.37 14.61
C LEU A 36 10.74 0.76 13.74
N LYS A 37 9.79 1.61 13.36
CA LYS A 37 8.83 1.38 12.29
C LYS A 37 9.70 0.89 11.14
N PRO A 38 9.56 -0.38 10.68
CA PRO A 38 10.37 -0.84 9.58
C PRO A 38 10.08 0.14 8.46
N ARG A 39 11.09 0.94 8.09
CA ARG A 39 11.09 1.66 6.83
C ARG A 39 10.90 0.53 5.83
N ARG A 40 9.65 0.32 5.42
CA ARG A 40 9.33 -0.55 4.29
C ARG A 40 10.11 0.11 3.19
N THR A 41 11.28 -0.44 2.90
CA THR A 41 12.08 -0.17 1.73
C THR A 41 11.16 -0.61 0.61
N ARG A 42 10.21 0.26 0.23
CA ARG A 42 9.38 0.03 -0.94
C ARG A 42 10.42 -0.23 -2.02
N PRO A 43 10.40 -1.41 -2.67
CA PRO A 43 11.38 -1.71 -3.70
C PRO A 43 11.37 -0.50 -4.62
N ARG A 44 12.53 0.15 -4.76
CA ARG A 44 12.70 1.45 -5.41
C ARG A 44 11.86 1.42 -6.68
N GLN A 45 10.66 2.00 -6.59
CA GLN A 45 9.60 1.75 -7.57
C GLN A 45 10.14 2.41 -8.82
N TRP A 46 10.54 1.57 -9.78
CA TRP A 46 11.27 2.03 -10.93
C TRP A 46 10.32 2.95 -11.69
N ARG A 47 10.54 4.26 -11.54
CA ARG A 47 9.91 5.27 -12.37
C ARG A 47 10.68 5.21 -13.67
N GLY A 48 10.25 4.34 -14.58
CA GLY A 48 10.92 4.10 -15.84
C GLY A 48 11.11 5.36 -16.70
N PRO A 49 11.42 5.20 -17.99
CA PRO A 49 11.21 6.27 -18.95
C PRO A 49 9.82 6.88 -18.73
N ILE A 50 9.65 8.15 -19.09
CA ILE A 50 8.32 8.76 -19.09
C ILE A 50 7.50 8.02 -20.14
N THR A 51 6.83 6.96 -19.71
CA THR A 51 6.03 6.08 -20.55
C THR A 51 4.58 6.51 -20.47
N HIS A 52 3.92 6.61 -21.61
CA HIS A 52 2.50 6.86 -21.68
C HIS A 52 1.75 5.57 -22.03
N TRP A 53 0.56 5.44 -21.45
CA TRP A 53 -0.34 4.34 -21.72
C TRP A 53 -1.41 4.81 -22.69
N GLU A 54 -1.46 4.18 -23.85
CA GLU A 54 -2.52 4.38 -24.83
C GLU A 54 -3.55 3.26 -24.70
N ARG A 55 -4.83 3.62 -24.75
CA ARG A 55 -5.92 2.66 -24.73
C ARG A 55 -6.44 2.47 -26.14
N GLY A 56 -6.26 1.27 -26.68
CA GLY A 56 -6.89 0.81 -27.91
C GLY A 56 -8.21 0.09 -27.63
N TYR A 57 -8.86 -0.37 -28.70
CA TYR A 57 -10.03 -1.23 -28.59
C TYR A 57 -9.60 -2.59 -28.02
N ARG A 58 -10.00 -2.87 -26.78
CA ARG A 58 -9.67 -4.11 -26.03
C ARG A 58 -8.17 -4.39 -25.84
N SER A 59 -7.32 -3.42 -26.13
CA SER A 59 -5.87 -3.51 -26.01
C SER A 59 -5.34 -2.26 -25.34
N HIS A 60 -4.24 -2.36 -24.60
CA HIS A 60 -3.55 -1.24 -23.97
C HIS A 60 -2.08 -1.28 -24.39
N TYR A 61 -1.55 -0.16 -24.87
CA TYR A 61 -0.18 -0.06 -25.32
C TYR A 61 0.61 0.83 -24.37
N CYS A 62 1.81 0.38 -24.00
CA CYS A 62 2.78 1.22 -23.31
C CYS A 62 3.79 1.72 -24.33
N ARG A 63 3.98 3.03 -24.41
CA ARG A 63 4.94 3.67 -25.30
C ARG A 63 5.91 4.54 -24.54
N ASP A 64 7.12 4.66 -25.07
CA ASP A 64 8.11 5.63 -24.60
C ASP A 64 7.78 7.04 -25.10
N LYS A 65 8.42 8.06 -24.53
CA LYS A 65 8.36 9.47 -24.97
C LYS A 65 8.70 9.66 -26.46
N ARG A 66 9.43 8.72 -27.06
CA ARG A 66 9.80 8.70 -28.47
C ARG A 66 8.75 8.04 -29.38
N GLY A 67 7.64 7.56 -28.82
CA GLY A 67 6.60 6.81 -29.53
C GLY A 67 6.93 5.33 -29.77
N ILE A 68 8.04 4.84 -29.24
CA ILE A 68 8.44 3.43 -29.37
C ILE A 68 7.54 2.56 -28.48
N LYS A 69 6.99 1.48 -29.03
CA LYS A 69 6.16 0.51 -28.30
C LYS A 69 7.03 -0.33 -27.37
N LEU A 70 6.77 -0.21 -26.06
CA LEU A 70 7.50 -0.93 -25.01
C LEU A 70 6.74 -2.16 -24.53
N GLY A 71 5.41 -2.11 -24.56
CA GLY A 71 4.57 -3.23 -24.17
C GLY A 71 3.14 -3.12 -24.67
N GLU A 72 2.42 -4.22 -24.56
CA GLU A 72 1.03 -4.38 -24.96
C GLU A 72 0.30 -5.26 -23.96
N ILE A 73 -0.96 -4.94 -23.69
CA ILE A 73 -1.88 -5.77 -22.92
C ILE A 73 -3.11 -5.98 -23.79
N GLN A 74 -3.43 -7.22 -24.11
CA GLN A 74 -4.64 -7.60 -24.83
C GLN A 74 -5.64 -8.23 -23.86
N LEU A 75 -6.89 -7.82 -23.96
CA LEU A 75 -7.99 -8.46 -23.25
C LEU A 75 -8.49 -9.66 -24.06
N SER A 76 -8.72 -10.78 -23.39
CA SER A 76 -9.29 -11.98 -24.01
C SER A 76 -10.59 -11.67 -24.79
N PRO A 77 -10.86 -12.36 -25.91
CA PRO A 77 -12.07 -12.19 -26.72
C PRO A 77 -13.37 -12.33 -25.93
N ARG A 78 -14.46 -11.74 -26.45
CA ARG A 78 -15.72 -11.65 -25.71
C ARG A 78 -16.36 -13.03 -25.82
N GLY A 79 -16.66 -13.66 -24.68
CA GLY A 79 -17.18 -15.02 -24.62
C GLY A 79 -16.18 -16.06 -24.14
N GLU A 80 -14.91 -15.67 -23.92
CA GLU A 80 -13.91 -16.52 -23.29
C GLU A 80 -13.89 -16.25 -21.78
N ALA A 81 -14.31 -17.24 -20.99
CA ALA A 81 -14.22 -17.23 -19.54
C ALA A 81 -13.13 -18.23 -19.12
N PRO A 82 -12.16 -17.83 -18.27
CA PRO A 82 -12.07 -16.59 -17.50
C PRO A 82 -11.68 -15.35 -18.34
N LEU A 83 -12.07 -14.16 -17.88
CA LEU A 83 -11.60 -12.89 -18.46
C LEU A 83 -10.13 -12.71 -18.11
N VAL A 84 -9.25 -12.74 -19.11
CA VAL A 84 -7.81 -12.67 -18.86
C VAL A 84 -7.15 -11.56 -19.66
N TYR A 85 -6.13 -10.97 -19.06
CA TYR A 85 -5.29 -9.92 -19.63
C TYR A 85 -3.95 -10.54 -20.00
N SER A 86 -3.78 -10.81 -21.29
CA SER A 86 -2.49 -11.23 -21.85
C SER A 86 -1.62 -9.99 -22.00
N TRP A 87 -0.38 -10.03 -21.53
CA TRP A 87 0.55 -8.92 -21.63
C TRP A 87 1.86 -9.37 -22.26
N LEU A 88 2.50 -8.43 -22.97
CA LEU A 88 3.74 -8.63 -23.69
C LEU A 88 4.61 -7.38 -23.53
N ALA A 89 5.88 -7.57 -23.18
CA ALA A 89 6.87 -6.52 -23.01
C ALA A 89 8.26 -7.05 -23.41
N GLY A 90 8.75 -6.63 -24.59
CA GLY A 90 9.99 -7.16 -25.14
C GLY A 90 9.94 -8.67 -25.34
N THR A 91 10.82 -9.41 -24.65
CA THR A 91 10.88 -10.89 -24.67
C THR A 91 10.01 -11.55 -23.61
N LEU A 92 9.43 -10.77 -22.69
CA LEU A 92 8.59 -11.28 -21.61
C LEU A 92 7.12 -11.20 -22.01
N SER A 93 6.40 -12.28 -21.75
CA SER A 93 4.95 -12.35 -21.94
C SER A 93 4.32 -13.11 -20.80
N GLY A 94 3.08 -12.78 -20.49
CA GLY A 94 2.33 -13.45 -19.44
C GLY A 94 0.84 -13.19 -19.54
N VAL A 95 0.11 -13.77 -18.61
CA VAL A 95 -1.34 -13.78 -18.60
C VAL A 95 -1.77 -13.51 -17.17
N GLU A 96 -2.63 -12.51 -16.95
CA GLU A 96 -3.03 -12.06 -15.63
C GLU A 96 -4.54 -11.84 -15.53
N ALA A 97 -5.12 -12.10 -14.37
CA ALA A 97 -6.57 -11.95 -14.16
C ALA A 97 -7.03 -10.48 -14.05
N SER A 98 -6.10 -9.52 -13.88
CA SER A 98 -6.42 -8.10 -13.69
C SER A 98 -5.55 -7.19 -14.54
N LEU A 99 -6.17 -6.14 -15.09
CA LEU A 99 -5.48 -5.09 -15.84
C LEU A 99 -4.38 -4.40 -15.03
N THR A 100 -4.63 -4.14 -13.75
CA THR A 100 -3.64 -3.47 -12.89
C THR A 100 -2.40 -4.34 -12.68
N HIS A 101 -2.60 -5.65 -12.56
CA HIS A 101 -1.51 -6.58 -12.39
C HIS A 101 -0.73 -6.76 -13.70
N ALA A 102 -1.42 -6.94 -14.83
CA ALA A 102 -0.81 -6.95 -16.16
C ALA A 102 0.01 -5.68 -16.42
N ARG A 103 -0.51 -4.50 -16.05
CA ARG A 103 0.21 -3.23 -16.18
C ARG A 103 1.49 -3.20 -15.37
N SER A 104 1.43 -3.62 -14.10
CA SER A 104 2.62 -3.71 -13.24
C SER A 104 3.66 -4.65 -13.83
N ARG A 105 3.25 -5.80 -14.37
CA ARG A 105 4.15 -6.77 -15.00
C ARG A 105 4.85 -6.21 -16.22
N VAL A 106 4.13 -5.47 -17.07
CA VAL A 106 4.71 -4.78 -18.22
C VAL A 106 5.72 -3.73 -17.77
N GLU A 107 5.38 -2.91 -16.77
CA GLU A 107 6.29 -1.89 -16.24
C GLU A 107 7.56 -2.52 -15.64
N ASP A 108 7.42 -3.62 -14.89
CA ASP A 108 8.53 -4.38 -14.34
C ASP A 108 9.41 -4.96 -15.46
N ALA A 109 8.79 -5.62 -16.45
CA ALA A 109 9.48 -6.23 -17.59
C ALA A 109 10.29 -5.20 -18.41
N ILE A 110 9.71 -4.02 -18.66
CA ILE A 110 10.42 -2.90 -19.31
C ILE A 110 11.60 -2.45 -18.43
N GLY A 111 11.39 -2.33 -17.11
CA GLY A 111 12.43 -1.96 -16.16
C GLY A 111 13.58 -2.96 -16.09
N PHE A 112 13.29 -4.26 -16.19
CA PHE A 112 14.31 -5.30 -16.28
C PHE A 112 15.11 -5.21 -17.58
N GLY A 113 14.44 -5.05 -18.73
CA GLY A 113 15.12 -4.91 -20.03
C GLY A 113 16.07 -3.71 -20.08
N VAL A 114 15.66 -2.55 -19.55
CA VAL A 114 16.53 -1.35 -19.48
C VAL A 114 17.73 -1.57 -18.56
N ARG A 115 17.55 -2.27 -17.42
CA ARG A 115 18.65 -2.54 -16.49
C ARG A 115 19.68 -3.52 -17.05
N GLN A 116 19.27 -4.49 -17.87
CA GLN A 116 20.18 -5.43 -18.52
C GLN A 116 21.10 -4.74 -19.54
N MET A 117 20.60 -3.73 -20.26
CA MET A 117 21.39 -2.96 -21.22
C MET A 117 22.39 -1.98 -20.58
N ALA A 118 22.25 -1.67 -19.28
CA ALA A 118 23.13 -0.72 -18.58
C ALA A 118 24.38 -1.39 -17.96
N LEU A 119 24.54 -2.70 -18.10
CA LEU A 119 25.63 -3.47 -17.49
C LEU A 119 26.82 -3.73 -18.42
N PHE A 120 26.86 -3.12 -19.61
CA PHE A 120 27.95 -3.24 -20.58
C PHE A 120 28.51 -1.87 -20.96
#